data_AF-A0A319BQL3-F1
#
_entry.id   AF-A0A319BQL3-F1
#
_cell.length_a   1.000
_cell.length_b   1.000
_cell.length_c   1.000
_cell.angle_alpha   90.00
_cell.angle_beta   90.00
_cell.angle_gamma   90.00
#
_symmetry.space_group_name_H-M   'P 1'
#
loop_
_entity.id
_entity.type
_entity.pdbx_description
1 polymer ?
#
loop_
_entity_poly.entity_id
_entity_poly.type
_entity_poly.pdbx_seq_one_letter_code
_entity_poly.pdbx_strand_id
1 'polypeptide(L)'
;MELPRRIEPGWGSASKQTPSENTAAPKSDAQLMLENILQGTTQSMEQSAESANKPQDAKPRLMLMGLRRSGKSSIASVVFHKMPPNETLFLESTTRIQKDSIHSFMDFQVWDFPGQLEYLEPSFDLESIFGSLGALVWVIDAQDDYMESVARLNRTILTVQQYYPNINIEVFIHKVDGITDEYRTDTFQDIVQLISDELSDAGYENAPVHYYLTSIYDYSVFEAFSKVIQKLIPNLSTLENLINTLSNNCGFEKTYLFDVLSKIYIASDTRPVDMSCYEMCSDYIDVIVDISELYSWDHPDRKAKGEQNQEAESHAVLHDDTMIHLMEMNKYLCLVSVIRNPESKDKKGLIDMNCRTFQEALNDVFSRSWEQDQEEPGVVTEE
;
A
#
# COMPACT_ATOMS: atom_id res chain seq x y z
N MET A 1 -3.91 -67.32 42.39
CA MET A 1 -5.39 -67.42 42.36
C MET A 1 -5.86 -66.31 41.43
N GLU A 2 -6.46 -66.55 40.27
CA GLU A 2 -6.89 -67.82 39.63
C GLU A 2 -6.61 -67.78 38.11
N LEU A 3 -6.59 -68.97 37.50
CA LEU A 3 -6.71 -69.25 36.06
C LEU A 3 -7.95 -70.15 35.90
N PRO A 4 -8.43 -70.46 34.68
CA PRO A 4 -8.61 -69.63 33.48
C PRO A 4 -10.06 -69.82 32.93
N ARG A 5 -10.35 -69.41 31.69
CA ARG A 5 -11.09 -70.27 30.74
C ARG A 5 -10.94 -69.81 29.28
N ARG A 6 -10.86 -70.80 28.39
CA ARG A 6 -10.60 -70.71 26.95
C ARG A 6 -11.64 -71.57 26.25
N ILE A 7 -12.40 -71.04 25.30
CA ILE A 7 -13.26 -71.82 24.39
C ILE A 7 -13.19 -71.21 22.99
N GLU A 8 -12.82 -72.03 22.02
CA GLU A 8 -12.96 -71.87 20.56
C GLU A 8 -13.86 -73.02 20.05
N PRO A 9 -14.19 -73.12 18.74
CA PRO A 9 -14.69 -72.10 17.82
C PRO A 9 -15.98 -72.56 17.09
N GLY A 10 -16.67 -71.66 16.39
CA GLY A 10 -17.77 -72.00 15.48
C GLY A 10 -17.41 -71.77 14.01
N TRP A 11 -17.46 -72.81 13.18
CA TRP A 11 -17.18 -72.73 11.73
C TRP A 11 -18.45 -72.56 10.89
N GLY A 12 -18.33 -71.84 9.76
CA GLY A 12 -19.39 -71.73 8.76
C GLY A 12 -19.13 -70.67 7.68
N SER A 13 -18.33 -71.01 6.67
CA SER A 13 -18.51 -70.76 5.21
C SER A 13 -19.34 -69.54 4.74
N ALA A 14 -18.97 -68.74 3.72
CA ALA A 14 -18.02 -68.88 2.60
C ALA A 14 -17.99 -67.56 1.78
N SER A 15 -17.13 -67.26 0.79
CA SER A 15 -15.84 -67.82 0.31
C SER A 15 -15.26 -66.93 -0.81
N LYS A 16 -13.92 -66.99 -1.06
CA LYS A 16 -13.18 -66.48 -2.26
C LYS A 16 -13.07 -64.94 -2.40
N GLN A 17 -11.95 -64.36 -2.87
CA GLN A 17 -10.68 -64.91 -3.40
C GLN A 17 -9.55 -63.86 -3.32
N THR A 18 -8.33 -64.27 -2.99
CA THR A 18 -7.07 -63.54 -3.29
C THR A 18 -5.96 -64.54 -3.62
N PRO A 19 -5.08 -64.19 -4.59
CA PRO A 19 -3.67 -64.61 -4.61
C PRO A 19 -2.76 -63.36 -4.65
N SER A 20 -1.82 -63.18 -3.71
CA SER A 20 -0.41 -63.58 -3.84
C SER A 20 0.20 -63.11 -5.18
N GLU A 21 0.94 -62.01 -5.23
CA GLU A 21 2.34 -61.81 -4.77
C GLU A 21 3.20 -61.53 -6.01
N ASN A 22 3.91 -60.40 -6.03
CA ASN A 22 5.23 -60.36 -6.65
C ASN A 22 6.08 -59.27 -6.01
N THR A 23 7.32 -59.63 -5.70
CA THR A 23 8.26 -58.87 -4.88
C THR A 23 8.93 -57.73 -5.63
N ALA A 24 9.01 -56.55 -5.03
CA ALA A 24 10.00 -55.52 -5.35
C ALA A 24 10.68 -55.04 -4.06
N ALA A 25 12.01 -54.97 -4.06
CA ALA A 25 12.79 -54.61 -2.88
C ALA A 25 12.65 -53.11 -2.52
N PRO A 26 12.82 -52.73 -1.24
CA PRO A 26 12.78 -51.32 -0.85
C PRO A 26 13.96 -50.56 -1.48
N LYS A 27 13.65 -49.57 -2.34
CA LYS A 27 14.63 -48.57 -2.81
C LYS A 27 15.14 -47.78 -1.61
N SER A 28 16.43 -47.46 -1.56
CA SER A 28 17.01 -46.62 -0.51
C SER A 28 16.70 -45.13 -0.74
N ASP A 29 16.70 -44.33 0.34
CA ASP A 29 16.29 -42.91 0.31
C ASP A 29 17.07 -42.06 -0.70
N ALA A 30 18.33 -42.42 -0.99
CA ALA A 30 19.15 -41.77 -1.99
C ALA A 30 18.60 -41.91 -3.43
N GLN A 31 17.90 -43.01 -3.75
CA GLN A 31 17.24 -43.18 -5.05
C GLN A 31 15.93 -42.39 -5.13
N LEU A 32 15.17 -42.29 -4.04
CA LEU A 32 13.98 -41.44 -3.97
C LEU A 32 14.33 -39.96 -4.10
N MET A 33 15.44 -39.51 -3.50
CA MET A 33 15.94 -38.14 -3.69
C MET A 33 16.35 -37.86 -5.15
N LEU A 34 17.01 -38.79 -5.83
CA LEU A 34 17.43 -38.59 -7.22
C LEU A 34 16.24 -38.57 -8.19
N GLU A 35 15.22 -39.40 -7.96
CA GLU A 35 13.98 -39.46 -8.74
C GLU A 35 13.15 -38.17 -8.56
N ASN A 36 13.10 -37.62 -7.33
CA ASN A 36 12.49 -36.32 -7.05
C ASN A 36 13.26 -35.13 -7.67
N ILE A 37 14.61 -35.16 -7.70
CA ILE A 37 15.41 -34.10 -8.34
C ILE A 37 15.19 -34.10 -9.86
N LEU A 38 15.14 -35.28 -10.49
CA LEU A 38 14.87 -35.40 -11.92
C LEU A 38 13.46 -34.92 -12.28
N GLN A 39 12.42 -35.29 -11.51
CA GLN A 39 11.06 -34.77 -11.71
C GLN A 39 10.94 -33.26 -11.46
N GLY A 40 11.64 -32.73 -10.45
CA GLY A 40 11.71 -31.29 -10.19
C GLY A 40 12.40 -30.49 -11.30
N THR A 41 13.26 -31.11 -12.11
CA THR A 41 13.94 -30.45 -13.24
C THR A 41 13.07 -30.41 -14.51
N THR A 42 12.11 -31.33 -14.66
CA THR A 42 11.14 -31.29 -15.79
C THR A 42 10.02 -30.27 -15.53
N GLN A 43 9.52 -30.19 -14.29
CA GLN A 43 8.47 -29.21 -13.93
C GLN A 43 8.93 -27.75 -14.07
N SER A 44 10.22 -27.47 -13.91
CA SER A 44 10.78 -26.12 -14.09
C SER A 44 10.86 -25.63 -15.54
N MET A 45 10.57 -26.47 -16.54
CA MET A 45 10.53 -26.06 -17.96
C MET A 45 9.10 -26.02 -18.55
N GLU A 46 8.11 -26.61 -17.89
CA GLU A 46 6.70 -26.53 -18.32
C GLU A 46 5.97 -25.35 -17.64
N GLN A 47 6.39 -24.93 -16.43
CA GLN A 47 5.83 -23.77 -15.71
C GLN A 47 6.10 -22.41 -16.38
N SER A 48 6.97 -22.34 -17.40
CA SER A 48 7.22 -21.14 -18.21
C SER A 48 6.26 -20.95 -19.40
N ALA A 49 5.32 -21.86 -19.63
CA ALA A 49 4.37 -21.80 -20.75
C ALA A 49 2.89 -21.57 -20.35
N GLU A 50 2.50 -21.84 -19.10
CA GLU A 50 1.10 -21.75 -18.64
C GLU A 50 0.76 -20.46 -17.86
N SER A 51 1.70 -19.52 -17.73
CA SER A 51 1.49 -18.22 -17.05
C SER A 51 0.89 -17.13 -17.95
N ALA A 52 0.53 -17.45 -19.20
CA ALA A 52 0.13 -16.47 -20.22
C ALA A 52 -1.37 -16.10 -20.23
N ASN A 53 -2.19 -16.57 -19.27
CA ASN A 53 -3.62 -16.20 -19.23
C ASN A 53 -4.24 -16.25 -17.82
N LYS A 54 -3.70 -15.46 -16.88
CA LYS A 54 -4.50 -14.96 -15.75
C LYS A 54 -5.03 -13.57 -16.14
N PRO A 55 -6.27 -13.19 -15.76
CA PRO A 55 -6.67 -11.80 -15.88
C PRO A 55 -5.64 -10.94 -15.15
N GLN A 56 -5.20 -9.85 -15.78
CA GLN A 56 -4.20 -8.98 -15.16
C GLN A 56 -4.76 -8.49 -13.82
N ASP A 57 -4.00 -8.70 -12.74
CA ASP A 57 -4.37 -8.27 -11.40
C ASP A 57 -4.65 -6.76 -11.46
N ALA A 58 -5.93 -6.37 -11.36
CA ALA A 58 -6.44 -5.02 -11.60
C ALA A 58 -6.08 -4.03 -10.48
N LYS A 59 -5.04 -4.37 -9.73
CA LYS A 59 -4.49 -3.61 -8.60
C LYS A 59 -3.83 -2.35 -9.12
N PRO A 60 -4.13 -1.17 -8.55
CA PRO A 60 -3.48 0.07 -8.95
C PRO A 60 -1.98 -0.02 -8.73
N ARG A 61 -1.21 0.59 -9.63
CA ARG A 61 0.26 0.47 -9.63
C ARG A 61 0.93 1.81 -9.41
N LEU A 62 1.91 1.81 -8.53
CA LEU A 62 2.72 2.97 -8.19
C LEU A 62 4.13 2.74 -8.73
N MET A 63 4.49 3.47 -9.79
CA MET A 63 5.77 3.31 -10.47
C MET A 63 6.75 4.37 -9.98
N LEU A 64 7.84 3.94 -9.34
CA LEU A 64 8.91 4.83 -8.89
C LEU A 64 10.02 4.84 -9.95
N MET A 65 10.17 5.97 -10.63
CA MET A 65 11.14 6.16 -11.71
C MET A 65 12.05 7.36 -11.43
N GLY A 66 13.21 7.42 -12.09
CA GLY A 66 14.17 8.53 -11.93
C GLY A 66 15.63 8.07 -11.95
N LEU A 67 16.56 9.02 -11.93
CA LEU A 67 18.00 8.76 -12.08
C LEU A 67 18.57 7.81 -11.02
N ARG A 68 19.73 7.21 -11.30
CA ARG A 68 20.47 6.42 -10.31
C ARG A 68 20.86 7.31 -9.11
N ARG A 69 20.68 6.79 -7.89
CA ARG A 69 20.92 7.49 -6.59
C ARG A 69 19.92 8.60 -6.22
N SER A 70 18.85 8.82 -6.98
CA SER A 70 17.83 9.84 -6.66
C SER A 70 17.07 9.63 -5.33
N GLY A 71 17.06 8.40 -4.79
CA GLY A 71 16.44 8.06 -3.49
C GLY A 71 15.20 7.16 -3.56
N LYS A 72 14.65 6.89 -4.75
CA LYS A 72 13.45 6.03 -4.96
C LYS A 72 13.38 4.73 -4.13
N SER A 73 14.46 3.96 -4.06
CA SER A 73 14.50 2.71 -3.27
C SER A 73 14.47 2.99 -1.76
N SER A 74 15.18 4.03 -1.30
CA SER A 74 15.12 4.51 0.09
C SER A 74 13.71 4.99 0.45
N ILE A 75 13.05 5.72 -0.44
CA ILE A 75 11.66 6.18 -0.31
C ILE A 75 10.72 4.98 -0.13
N ALA A 76 10.83 3.94 -0.98
CA ALA A 76 10.01 2.74 -0.88
C ALA A 76 10.24 1.96 0.43
N SER A 77 11.50 1.81 0.86
CA SER A 77 11.82 1.13 2.12
C SER A 77 11.33 1.88 3.36
N VAL A 78 11.44 3.22 3.39
CA VAL A 78 10.98 4.03 4.53
C VAL A 78 9.45 3.98 4.65
N VAL A 79 8.73 4.22 3.56
CA VAL A 79 7.27 4.37 3.59
C VAL A 79 6.55 3.03 3.73
N PHE A 80 7.04 1.97 3.07
CA PHE A 80 6.31 0.71 2.97
C PHE A 80 6.88 -0.42 3.82
N HIS A 81 8.17 -0.38 4.16
CA HIS A 81 8.82 -1.39 5.00
C HIS A 81 9.13 -0.89 6.42
N LYS A 82 8.72 0.35 6.77
CA LYS A 82 9.04 1.04 8.03
C LYS A 82 10.54 1.04 8.36
N MET A 83 11.42 1.02 7.34
CA MET A 83 12.87 1.08 7.54
C MET A 83 13.24 2.49 8.05
N PRO A 84 14.00 2.62 9.15
CA PRO A 84 14.41 3.93 9.63
C PRO A 84 15.34 4.63 8.60
N PRO A 85 15.20 5.94 8.36
CA PRO A 85 15.94 6.64 7.31
C PRO A 85 17.47 6.46 7.37
N ASN A 86 18.02 6.35 8.57
CA ASN A 86 19.46 6.13 8.80
C ASN A 86 19.97 4.79 8.24
N GLU A 87 19.14 3.76 8.17
CA GLU A 87 19.51 2.45 7.61
C GLU A 87 19.50 2.44 6.08
N THR A 88 18.79 3.38 5.44
CA THR A 88 18.70 3.46 3.98
C THR A 88 20.04 3.76 3.29
N LEU A 89 21.02 4.28 4.05
CA LEU A 89 22.40 4.47 3.60
C LEU A 89 23.11 3.16 3.23
N PHE A 90 22.63 2.02 3.74
CA PHE A 90 23.18 0.68 3.47
C PHE A 90 22.45 -0.05 2.34
N LEU A 91 21.44 0.55 1.71
CA LEU A 91 20.74 -0.07 0.57
C LEU A 91 21.67 -0.19 -0.64
N GLU A 92 21.73 -1.39 -1.22
CA GLU A 92 22.47 -1.63 -2.45
C GLU A 92 21.81 -0.96 -3.66
N SER A 93 22.57 -0.73 -4.73
CA SER A 93 22.00 -0.19 -5.97
C SER A 93 21.04 -1.19 -6.62
N THR A 94 19.76 -0.83 -6.77
CA THR A 94 18.77 -1.59 -7.55
C THR A 94 19.29 -1.87 -8.96
N THR A 95 19.41 -3.16 -9.31
CA THR A 95 19.89 -3.65 -10.64
C THR A 95 18.79 -4.28 -11.48
N ARG A 96 17.62 -4.57 -10.89
CA ARG A 96 16.45 -5.19 -11.51
C ARG A 96 15.20 -4.52 -10.96
N ILE A 97 14.12 -4.50 -11.73
CA ILE A 97 12.83 -3.98 -11.24
C ILE A 97 12.41 -4.79 -10.01
N GLN A 98 12.26 -4.13 -8.86
CA GLN A 98 11.67 -4.72 -7.67
C GLN A 98 10.15 -4.46 -7.72
N LYS A 99 9.37 -5.48 -7.37
CA LYS A 99 7.90 -5.44 -7.41
C LYS A 99 7.38 -5.86 -6.04
N ASP A 100 7.00 -4.87 -5.24
CA ASP A 100 6.50 -5.08 -3.90
C ASP A 100 4.97 -4.98 -3.91
N SER A 101 4.30 -6.06 -3.50
CA SER A 101 2.84 -6.08 -3.35
C SER A 101 2.50 -5.72 -1.92
N ILE A 102 1.78 -4.61 -1.73
CA ILE A 102 1.49 -4.07 -0.41
C ILE A 102 0.05 -4.41 -0.05
N HIS A 103 -0.10 -5.27 0.95
CA HIS A 103 -1.39 -5.64 1.52
C HIS A 103 -1.84 -4.60 2.55
N SER A 104 -2.37 -3.50 2.04
CA SER A 104 -3.01 -2.42 2.79
C SER A 104 -4.54 -2.51 2.64
N PHE A 105 -5.27 -1.46 3.02
CA PHE A 105 -6.69 -1.28 2.69
C PHE A 105 -6.96 -1.41 1.17
N MET A 106 -6.01 -0.93 0.37
CA MET A 106 -5.99 -1.12 -1.08
C MET A 106 -4.76 -1.99 -1.39
N ASP A 107 -4.98 -3.11 -2.06
CA ASP A 107 -3.89 -3.93 -2.60
C ASP A 107 -3.27 -3.16 -3.77
N PHE A 108 -2.11 -2.53 -3.59
CA PHE A 108 -1.37 -1.86 -4.67
C PHE A 108 0.03 -2.44 -4.83
N GLN A 109 0.58 -2.31 -6.04
CA GLN A 109 1.93 -2.76 -6.36
C GLN A 109 2.87 -1.57 -6.52
N VAL A 110 3.98 -1.57 -5.78
CA VAL A 110 5.06 -0.60 -5.91
C VAL A 110 6.16 -1.19 -6.77
N TRP A 111 6.53 -0.48 -7.84
CA TRP A 111 7.54 -0.94 -8.79
C TRP A 111 8.73 0.03 -8.73
N ASP A 112 9.86 -0.38 -8.14
CA ASP A 112 11.13 0.39 -8.16
C ASP A 112 11.91 0.06 -9.43
N PHE A 113 12.03 1.03 -10.34
CA PHE A 113 12.76 0.86 -11.60
C PHE A 113 14.25 1.23 -11.42
N PRO A 114 15.21 0.39 -11.84
CA PRO A 114 16.61 0.74 -11.76
C PRO A 114 16.95 1.91 -12.70
N GLY A 115 17.43 3.02 -12.13
CA GLY A 115 17.67 4.30 -12.84
C GLY A 115 18.82 4.32 -13.87
N GLN A 116 19.24 3.14 -14.34
CA GLN A 116 20.16 2.95 -15.45
C GLN A 116 19.45 2.44 -16.72
N LEU A 117 18.17 2.03 -16.63
CA LEU A 117 17.40 1.63 -17.80
C LEU A 117 17.05 2.84 -18.66
N GLU A 118 17.30 2.74 -19.96
CA GLU A 118 16.55 3.52 -20.94
C GLU A 118 15.19 2.84 -21.12
N TYR A 119 14.12 3.49 -20.60
CA TYR A 119 12.76 2.95 -20.53
C TYR A 119 12.06 2.72 -21.89
N LEU A 120 12.83 2.78 -22.99
CA LEU A 120 12.39 2.75 -24.38
C LEU A 120 12.98 1.56 -25.15
N GLU A 121 13.66 0.62 -24.48
CA GLU A 121 13.96 -0.65 -25.12
C GLU A 121 12.66 -1.42 -25.42
N PRO A 122 12.47 -1.95 -26.64
CA PRO A 122 11.31 -2.77 -27.01
C PRO A 122 11.33 -4.18 -26.38
N SER A 123 12.24 -4.41 -25.43
CA SER A 123 12.32 -5.60 -24.58
C SER A 123 11.34 -5.55 -23.40
N PHE A 124 10.86 -4.36 -23.03
CA PHE A 124 9.86 -4.17 -21.98
C PHE A 124 8.45 -4.16 -22.55
N ASP A 125 7.59 -4.99 -21.97
CA ASP A 125 6.16 -5.03 -22.26
C ASP A 125 5.47 -3.82 -21.61
N LEU A 126 5.52 -2.68 -22.31
CA LEU A 126 4.93 -1.41 -21.89
C LEU A 126 3.41 -1.52 -21.67
N GLU A 127 2.73 -2.43 -22.36
CA GLU A 127 1.30 -2.70 -22.18
C GLU A 127 1.04 -3.41 -20.85
N SER A 128 1.87 -4.38 -20.48
CA SER A 128 1.83 -4.98 -19.14
C SER A 128 2.23 -4.01 -18.02
N ILE A 129 3.02 -2.97 -18.30
CA ILE A 129 3.50 -1.98 -17.31
C ILE A 129 2.45 -0.90 -17.07
N PHE A 130 1.99 -0.26 -18.16
CA PHE A 130 1.17 0.95 -18.14
C PHE A 130 -0.32 0.73 -18.46
N GLY A 131 -0.71 -0.48 -18.90
CA GLY A 131 -2.11 -0.79 -19.27
C GLY A 131 -3.08 -0.87 -18.09
N SER A 132 -2.59 -1.15 -16.88
CA SER A 132 -3.36 -1.02 -15.63
C SER A 132 -3.27 0.41 -15.10
N LEU A 133 -4.39 0.97 -14.62
CA LEU A 133 -4.43 2.26 -13.93
C LEU A 133 -3.30 2.39 -12.89
N GLY A 134 -2.52 3.46 -13.00
CA GLY A 134 -1.35 3.68 -12.16
C GLY A 134 -0.88 5.12 -12.15
N ALA A 135 -0.11 5.45 -11.12
CA ALA A 135 0.54 6.75 -10.98
C ALA A 135 2.04 6.58 -11.24
N LEU A 136 2.59 7.49 -12.04
CA LEU A 136 4.02 7.62 -12.29
C LEU A 136 4.60 8.65 -11.33
N VAL A 137 5.42 8.20 -10.38
CA VAL A 137 6.19 9.08 -9.49
C VAL A 137 7.63 9.17 -10.00
N TRP A 138 8.02 10.35 -10.47
CA TRP A 138 9.38 10.64 -10.90
C TRP A 138 10.17 11.35 -9.80
N VAL A 139 11.27 10.74 -9.34
CA VAL A 139 12.11 11.24 -8.25
C VAL A 139 13.31 11.98 -8.81
N ILE A 140 13.33 13.31 -8.62
CA ILE A 140 14.45 14.21 -8.91
C ILE A 140 15.25 14.44 -7.62
N ASP A 141 16.57 14.39 -7.70
CA ASP A 141 17.44 14.78 -6.59
C ASP A 141 17.66 16.30 -6.61
N ALA A 142 17.30 17.01 -5.54
CA ALA A 142 17.48 18.46 -5.45
C ALA A 142 18.91 18.87 -5.07
N GLN A 143 19.78 17.92 -4.69
CA GLN A 143 21.17 18.17 -4.28
C GLN A 143 22.20 17.83 -5.38
N ASP A 144 21.79 17.11 -6.43
CA ASP A 144 22.62 16.73 -7.59
C ASP A 144 22.18 17.53 -8.85
N ASP A 145 22.88 17.37 -9.98
CA ASP A 145 22.49 18.02 -11.23
C ASP A 145 21.16 17.46 -11.78
N TYR A 146 20.10 18.26 -11.70
CA TYR A 146 18.76 17.88 -12.16
C TYR A 146 18.54 18.02 -13.66
N MET A 147 19.45 18.65 -14.44
CA MET A 147 19.24 18.86 -15.88
C MET A 147 19.07 17.54 -16.64
N GLU A 148 19.89 16.52 -16.35
CA GLU A 148 19.73 15.19 -16.96
C GLU A 148 18.41 14.52 -16.53
N SER A 149 17.97 14.76 -15.29
CA SER A 149 16.72 14.20 -14.75
C SER A 149 15.51 14.79 -15.46
N VAL A 150 15.49 16.10 -15.67
CA VAL A 150 14.41 16.82 -16.37
C VAL A 150 14.33 16.41 -17.84
N ALA A 151 15.46 16.38 -18.56
CA ALA A 151 15.47 15.93 -19.95
C ALA A 151 14.97 14.48 -20.13
N ARG A 152 15.28 13.58 -19.19
CA ARG A 152 14.74 12.20 -19.19
C ARG A 152 13.27 12.13 -18.76
N LEU A 153 12.85 12.97 -17.81
CA LEU A 153 11.44 13.10 -17.43
C LEU A 153 10.61 13.51 -18.63
N ASN A 154 10.97 14.59 -19.32
CA ASN A 154 10.19 15.10 -20.46
C ASN A 154 10.09 14.08 -21.60
N ARG A 155 11.18 13.36 -21.93
CA ARG A 155 11.13 12.23 -22.88
C ARG A 155 10.18 11.11 -22.42
N THR A 156 10.09 10.86 -21.12
CA THR A 156 9.18 9.87 -20.52
C THR A 156 7.73 10.36 -20.57
N ILE A 157 7.45 11.61 -20.17
CA ILE A 157 6.11 12.24 -20.24
C ILE A 157 5.57 12.19 -21.67
N LEU A 158 6.37 12.61 -22.66
CA LEU A 158 5.96 12.60 -24.07
C LEU A 158 5.62 11.20 -24.58
N THR A 159 6.30 10.17 -24.08
CA THR A 159 5.99 8.77 -24.42
C THR A 159 4.70 8.34 -23.72
N VAL A 160 4.60 8.55 -22.40
CA VAL A 160 3.44 8.12 -21.60
C VAL A 160 2.16 8.81 -22.07
N GLN A 161 2.17 10.12 -22.35
CA GLN A 161 0.98 10.84 -22.82
C GLN A 161 0.52 10.42 -24.23
N GLN A 162 1.41 9.92 -25.08
CA GLN A 162 1.04 9.43 -26.42
C GLN A 162 0.31 8.09 -26.37
N TYR A 163 0.65 7.20 -25.43
CA TYR A 163 0.09 5.85 -25.36
C TYR A 163 -0.92 5.64 -24.21
N TYR A 164 -0.77 6.37 -23.09
CA TYR A 164 -1.50 6.17 -21.83
C TYR A 164 -1.91 7.52 -21.19
N PRO A 165 -2.89 8.25 -21.77
CA PRO A 165 -3.28 9.59 -21.29
C PRO A 165 -3.97 9.60 -19.91
N ASN A 166 -4.36 8.44 -19.39
CA ASN A 166 -5.07 8.30 -18.10
C ASN A 166 -4.12 8.15 -16.89
N ILE A 167 -2.80 8.23 -17.09
CA ILE A 167 -1.80 8.07 -16.03
C ILE A 167 -1.53 9.42 -15.36
N ASN A 168 -1.66 9.46 -14.04
CA ASN A 168 -1.28 10.62 -13.24
C ASN A 168 0.25 10.72 -13.15
N ILE A 169 0.80 11.90 -13.43
CA ILE A 169 2.25 12.15 -13.44
C ILE A 169 2.61 13.07 -12.28
N GLU A 170 3.46 12.56 -11.40
CA GLU A 170 3.77 13.15 -10.10
C GLU A 170 5.29 13.29 -9.98
N VAL A 171 5.79 14.48 -9.70
CA VAL A 171 7.22 14.78 -9.63
C VAL A 171 7.62 15.06 -8.19
N PHE A 172 8.46 14.20 -7.63
CA PHE A 172 9.01 14.34 -6.29
C PHE A 172 10.40 15.00 -6.40
N ILE A 173 10.48 16.27 -5.99
CA ILE A 173 11.73 16.98 -5.78
C ILE A 173 12.23 16.54 -4.39
N HIS A 174 13.25 15.69 -4.39
CA HIS A 174 13.67 14.91 -3.25
C HIS A 174 14.99 15.40 -2.64
N LYS A 175 15.25 14.99 -1.38
CA LYS A 175 16.43 15.40 -0.58
C LYS A 175 16.49 16.90 -0.29
N VAL A 176 15.34 17.49 0.03
CA VAL A 176 15.25 18.91 0.42
C VAL A 176 15.81 19.18 1.83
N ASP A 177 16.15 18.14 2.60
CA ASP A 177 16.65 18.17 3.97
C ASP A 177 17.90 19.06 4.15
N GLY A 178 18.90 18.92 3.29
CA GLY A 178 20.15 19.69 3.34
C GLY A 178 20.07 21.13 2.80
N ILE A 179 18.89 21.59 2.37
CA ILE A 179 18.69 22.83 1.61
C ILE A 179 17.99 23.89 2.48
N THR A 180 18.37 25.17 2.35
CA THR A 180 17.70 26.29 3.02
C THR A 180 16.36 26.65 2.37
N ASP A 181 15.38 27.13 3.14
CA ASP A 181 14.01 27.39 2.64
C ASP A 181 13.93 28.37 1.45
N GLU A 182 14.81 29.37 1.42
CA GLU A 182 14.96 30.28 0.28
C GLU A 182 15.35 29.50 -0.99
N TYR A 183 16.42 28.70 -0.93
CA TYR A 183 16.90 27.91 -2.07
C TYR A 183 15.95 26.76 -2.44
N ARG A 184 15.21 26.19 -1.49
CA ARG A 184 14.12 25.22 -1.76
C ARG A 184 13.06 25.85 -2.65
N THR A 185 12.68 27.08 -2.37
CA THR A 185 11.65 27.82 -3.13
C THR A 185 12.16 28.17 -4.53
N ASP A 186 13.40 28.66 -4.64
CA ASP A 186 14.02 29.01 -5.92
C ASP A 186 14.19 27.77 -6.82
N THR A 187 14.70 26.66 -6.26
CA THR A 187 14.90 25.39 -6.99
C THR A 187 13.58 24.76 -7.40
N PHE A 188 12.53 24.87 -6.57
CA PHE A 188 11.18 24.45 -6.95
C PHE A 188 10.67 25.24 -8.16
N GLN A 189 10.81 26.57 -8.15
CA GLN A 189 10.36 27.41 -9.26
C GLN A 189 11.17 27.14 -10.54
N ASP A 190 12.48 26.96 -10.44
CA ASP A 190 13.35 26.67 -11.60
C ASP A 190 13.04 25.30 -12.23
N ILE A 191 12.89 24.24 -11.42
CA ILE A 191 12.51 22.90 -11.91
C ILE A 191 11.12 22.93 -12.56
N VAL A 192 10.13 23.59 -11.93
CA VAL A 192 8.77 23.70 -12.47
C VAL A 192 8.77 24.49 -13.77
N GLN A 193 9.52 25.59 -13.86
CA GLN A 193 9.63 26.37 -15.08
C GLN A 193 10.32 25.56 -16.19
N LEU A 194 11.46 24.92 -15.92
CA LEU A 194 12.22 24.16 -16.92
C LEU A 194 11.38 23.00 -17.51
N ILE A 195 10.63 22.28 -16.66
CA ILE A 195 9.71 21.23 -17.11
C ILE A 195 8.56 21.83 -17.92
N SER A 196 7.96 22.94 -17.47
CA SER A 196 6.86 23.60 -18.18
C SER A 196 7.29 24.16 -19.54
N ASP A 197 8.48 24.75 -19.63
CA ASP A 197 9.01 25.34 -20.87
C ASP A 197 9.35 24.24 -21.89
N GLU A 198 10.01 23.15 -21.49
CA GLU A 198 10.28 22.01 -22.39
C GLU A 198 9.00 21.26 -22.84
N LEU A 199 7.98 21.15 -21.97
CA LEU A 199 6.69 20.56 -22.37
C LEU A 199 5.89 21.48 -23.30
N SER A 200 5.98 22.80 -23.11
CA SER A 200 5.40 23.81 -24.00
C SER A 200 6.04 23.76 -25.39
N ASP A 201 7.38 23.70 -25.47
CA ASP A 201 8.14 23.54 -26.72
C ASP A 201 7.76 22.24 -27.47
N ALA A 202 7.39 21.18 -26.73
CA ALA A 202 6.89 19.93 -27.30
C ALA A 202 5.38 19.95 -27.67
N GLY A 203 4.67 21.06 -27.42
CA GLY A 203 3.27 21.27 -27.78
C GLY A 203 2.24 20.91 -26.70
N TYR A 204 2.66 20.68 -25.45
CA TYR A 204 1.80 20.28 -24.33
C TYR A 204 1.68 21.40 -23.27
N GLU A 205 0.95 22.47 -23.60
CA GLU A 205 0.78 23.65 -22.73
C GLU A 205 0.07 23.39 -21.38
N ASN A 206 -0.57 22.23 -21.18
CA ASN A 206 -1.32 21.90 -19.94
C ASN A 206 -1.22 20.41 -19.58
N ALA A 207 0.00 19.87 -19.49
CA ALA A 207 0.21 18.53 -18.93
C ALA A 207 -0.21 18.47 -17.44
N PRO A 208 -1.00 17.47 -16.99
CA PRO A 208 -1.40 17.33 -15.59
C PRO A 208 -0.26 16.75 -14.74
N VAL A 209 0.80 17.54 -14.58
CA VAL A 209 1.97 17.22 -13.74
C VAL A 209 1.81 17.96 -12.40
N HIS A 210 1.95 17.24 -11.29
CA HIS A 210 2.02 17.86 -9.96
C HIS A 210 3.40 17.68 -9.34
N TYR A 211 3.78 18.63 -8.50
CA TYR A 211 5.11 18.74 -7.93
C TYR A 211 5.05 18.70 -6.41
N TYR A 212 5.93 17.91 -5.79
CA TYR A 212 5.99 17.75 -4.34
C TYR A 212 7.44 17.87 -3.85
N LEU A 213 7.66 18.68 -2.82
CA LEU A 213 8.92 18.69 -2.07
C LEU A 213 8.90 17.53 -1.08
N THR A 214 9.93 16.68 -1.08
CA THR A 214 9.96 15.46 -0.27
C THR A 214 11.33 15.21 0.38
N SER A 215 11.29 14.64 1.56
CA SER A 215 12.45 14.22 2.36
C SER A 215 12.10 12.88 3.02
N ILE A 216 13.07 11.98 3.17
CA ILE A 216 12.88 10.75 3.97
C ILE A 216 13.04 10.99 5.47
N TYR A 217 13.60 12.14 5.88
CA TYR A 217 13.77 12.49 7.29
C TYR A 217 12.57 13.21 7.88
N ASP A 218 11.69 13.76 7.02
CA ASP A 218 10.48 14.47 7.40
C ASP A 218 9.25 13.70 6.92
N TYR A 219 8.07 13.97 7.50
CA TYR A 219 6.82 13.31 7.09
C TYR A 219 6.33 13.71 5.67
N SER A 220 7.03 14.60 4.97
CA SER A 220 6.63 15.16 3.66
C SER A 220 6.51 14.11 2.56
N VAL A 221 7.32 13.04 2.61
CA VAL A 221 7.22 11.93 1.67
C VAL A 221 5.91 11.14 1.85
N PHE A 222 5.44 10.97 3.09
CA PHE A 222 4.15 10.32 3.37
C PHE A 222 2.98 11.22 2.95
N GLU A 223 3.09 12.53 3.17
CA GLU A 223 2.07 13.50 2.72
C GLU A 223 1.94 13.52 1.19
N ALA A 224 3.07 13.51 0.48
CA ALA A 224 3.10 13.44 -0.98
C ALA A 224 2.47 12.14 -1.50
N PHE A 225 2.87 10.97 -0.98
CA PHE A 225 2.25 9.70 -1.36
C PHE A 225 0.76 9.63 -1.06
N SER A 226 0.31 10.21 0.05
CA SER A 226 -1.11 10.28 0.38
C SER A 226 -1.91 11.01 -0.69
N LYS A 227 -1.39 12.14 -1.18
CA LYS A 227 -1.99 12.89 -2.30
C LYS A 227 -1.94 12.13 -3.63
N VAL A 228 -0.88 11.34 -3.88
CA VAL A 228 -0.79 10.48 -5.08
C VAL A 228 -1.79 9.33 -5.02
N ILE A 229 -1.89 8.65 -3.88
CA ILE A 229 -2.79 7.50 -3.66
C ILE A 229 -4.25 7.92 -3.64
N GLN A 230 -4.57 9.10 -3.09
CA GLN A 230 -5.91 9.71 -3.18
C GLN A 230 -6.42 9.77 -4.63
N LYS A 231 -5.58 10.17 -5.60
CA LYS A 231 -5.96 10.23 -7.02
C LYS A 231 -6.11 8.85 -7.68
N LEU A 232 -5.62 7.78 -7.06
CA LEU A 232 -5.79 6.40 -7.51
C LEU A 232 -7.06 5.75 -6.95
N ILE A 233 -7.66 6.30 -5.89
CA ILE A 233 -8.81 5.71 -5.22
C ILE A 233 -10.11 6.10 -5.95
N PRO A 234 -10.87 5.14 -6.48
CA PRO A 234 -12.18 5.42 -7.05
C PRO A 234 -13.12 5.97 -5.96
N ASN A 235 -14.00 6.89 -6.34
CA ASN A 235 -15.01 7.49 -5.45
C ASN A 235 -14.47 8.30 -4.25
N LEU A 236 -13.21 8.80 -4.28
CA LEU A 236 -12.63 9.67 -3.24
C LEU A 236 -13.58 10.80 -2.78
N SER A 237 -14.25 11.46 -3.72
CA SER A 237 -15.20 12.55 -3.45
C SER A 237 -16.35 12.15 -2.51
N THR A 238 -16.75 10.87 -2.49
CA THR A 238 -17.74 10.35 -1.54
C THR A 238 -17.15 10.26 -0.14
N LEU A 239 -15.91 9.77 -0.01
CA LEU A 239 -15.20 9.68 1.27
C LEU A 239 -14.93 11.07 1.87
N GLU A 240 -14.45 12.02 1.06
CA GLU A 240 -14.25 13.42 1.49
C GLU A 240 -15.57 14.04 1.99
N ASN A 241 -16.68 13.84 1.26
CA ASN A 241 -17.98 14.35 1.69
C ASN A 241 -18.46 13.74 3.01
N LEU A 242 -18.25 12.43 3.23
CA LEU A 242 -18.57 11.77 4.50
C LEU A 242 -17.69 12.30 5.65
N ILE A 243 -16.38 12.48 5.43
CA ILE A 243 -15.46 13.04 6.43
C ILE A 243 -15.81 14.50 6.74
N ASN A 244 -16.18 15.30 5.74
CA ASN A 244 -16.65 16.68 5.92
C ASN A 244 -17.95 16.73 6.74
N THR A 245 -18.91 15.85 6.47
CA THR A 245 -20.15 15.75 7.25
C THR A 245 -19.86 15.37 8.71
N LEU A 246 -19.02 14.37 8.95
CA LEU A 246 -18.59 13.97 10.29
C LEU A 246 -17.88 15.13 11.02
N SER A 247 -16.91 15.76 10.37
CA SER A 247 -16.10 16.85 10.93
C SER A 247 -16.94 18.05 11.35
N ASN A 248 -17.89 18.45 10.51
CA ASN A 248 -18.80 19.56 10.80
C ASN A 248 -19.78 19.24 11.94
N ASN A 249 -20.29 18.00 12.01
CA ASN A 249 -21.23 17.58 13.05
C ASN A 249 -20.57 17.39 14.43
N CYS A 250 -19.32 16.90 14.46
CA CYS A 250 -18.57 16.68 15.69
C CYS A 250 -17.78 17.91 16.16
N GLY A 251 -17.63 18.93 15.31
CA GLY A 251 -16.80 20.11 15.59
C GLY A 251 -15.30 19.80 15.60
N PHE A 252 -14.87 18.84 14.78
CA PHE A 252 -13.46 18.52 14.57
C PHE A 252 -12.77 19.66 13.81
N GLU A 253 -11.52 19.99 14.16
CA GLU A 253 -10.70 20.98 13.46
C GLU A 253 -9.98 20.38 12.25
N LYS A 254 -9.57 19.11 12.35
CA LYS A 254 -8.98 18.35 11.24
C LYS A 254 -9.30 16.88 11.42
N THR A 255 -9.54 16.17 10.32
CA THR A 255 -9.74 14.71 10.34
C THR A 255 -9.01 14.04 9.18
N TYR A 256 -8.43 12.89 9.48
CA TYR A 256 -7.68 12.05 8.55
C TYR A 256 -8.14 10.60 8.69
N LEU A 257 -8.28 9.91 7.55
CA LEU A 257 -8.47 8.46 7.50
C LEU A 257 -7.13 7.82 7.09
N PHE A 258 -6.44 7.22 8.04
CA PHE A 258 -5.09 6.66 7.88
C PHE A 258 -5.12 5.15 7.64
N ASP A 259 -4.21 4.66 6.80
CA ASP A 259 -3.73 3.28 6.88
C ASP A 259 -2.74 3.13 8.04
N VAL A 260 -3.02 2.19 8.95
CA VAL A 260 -2.23 1.92 10.16
C VAL A 260 -0.81 1.44 9.82
N LEU A 261 -0.64 0.71 8.71
CA LEU A 261 0.65 0.12 8.34
C LEU A 261 1.54 1.14 7.61
N SER A 262 1.08 1.75 6.53
CA SER A 262 1.90 2.65 5.71
C SER A 262 1.95 4.10 6.20
N LYS A 263 1.13 4.47 7.20
CA LYS A 263 0.96 5.86 7.69
C LYS A 263 0.43 6.84 6.65
N ILE A 264 -0.08 6.35 5.53
CA ILE A 264 -0.63 7.15 4.44
C ILE A 264 -2.08 7.50 4.76
N TYR A 265 -2.50 8.75 4.54
CA TYR A 265 -3.90 9.14 4.67
C TYR A 265 -4.65 8.99 3.34
N ILE A 266 -5.68 8.17 3.36
CA ILE A 266 -6.54 7.83 2.21
C ILE A 266 -7.52 8.94 1.87
N ALA A 267 -8.00 9.64 2.90
CA ALA A 267 -8.87 10.79 2.74
C ALA A 267 -8.70 11.75 3.92
N SER A 268 -9.02 13.02 3.70
CA SER A 268 -9.06 14.05 4.73
C SER A 268 -10.29 14.94 4.49
N ASP A 269 -10.54 15.87 5.41
CA ASP A 269 -11.49 16.96 5.14
C ASP A 269 -10.91 17.96 4.13
N THR A 270 -11.78 18.81 3.58
CA THR A 270 -11.40 19.82 2.57
C THR A 270 -10.65 21.03 3.15
N ARG A 271 -10.26 21.02 4.42
CA ARG A 271 -9.41 22.09 4.99
C ARG A 271 -7.96 21.85 4.59
N PRO A 272 -7.12 22.91 4.48
CA PRO A 272 -5.70 22.71 4.19
C PRO A 272 -5.06 21.74 5.19
N VAL A 273 -4.14 20.93 4.72
CA VAL A 273 -3.38 20.00 5.55
C VAL A 273 -2.33 20.81 6.31
N ASP A 274 -2.40 20.76 7.65
CA ASP A 274 -1.35 21.27 8.53
C ASP A 274 -0.38 20.13 8.81
N MET A 275 0.89 20.35 8.45
CA MET A 275 1.96 19.38 8.58
C MET A 275 2.23 18.99 10.05
N SER A 276 2.07 19.95 10.98
CA SER A 276 2.23 19.68 12.41
C SER A 276 1.09 18.81 12.96
N CYS A 277 -0.15 19.03 12.49
CA CYS A 277 -1.27 18.15 12.80
C CYS A 277 -1.08 16.74 12.21
N TYR A 278 -0.47 16.64 11.02
CA TYR A 278 -0.18 15.35 10.39
C TYR A 278 0.84 14.53 11.19
N GLU A 279 1.98 15.13 11.54
CA GLU A 279 3.04 14.54 12.38
C GLU A 279 2.46 14.05 13.72
N MET A 280 1.74 14.91 14.45
CA MET A 280 1.09 14.53 15.71
C MET A 280 0.11 13.35 15.56
N CYS A 281 -0.62 13.24 14.43
CA CYS A 281 -1.53 12.12 14.19
C CYS A 281 -0.77 10.82 13.87
N SER A 282 0.29 10.90 13.05
CA SER A 282 1.12 9.74 12.66
C SER A 282 1.77 9.08 13.88
N ASP A 283 2.42 9.90 14.72
CA ASP A 283 3.09 9.46 15.95
C ASP A 283 2.10 8.90 16.96
N TYR A 284 0.90 9.49 17.05
CA TYR A 284 -0.14 8.98 17.94
C TYR A 284 -0.62 7.59 17.52
N ILE A 285 -0.68 7.29 16.22
CA ILE A 285 -0.98 5.92 15.76
C ILE A 285 0.13 4.94 16.19
N ASP A 286 1.42 5.30 16.12
CA ASP A 286 2.49 4.40 16.59
C ASP A 286 2.40 4.16 18.10
N VAL A 287 2.16 5.21 18.90
CA VAL A 287 1.95 5.06 20.34
C VAL A 287 0.78 4.11 20.65
N ILE A 288 -0.33 4.19 19.91
CA ILE A 288 -1.47 3.29 20.11
C ILE A 288 -1.17 1.86 19.63
N VAL A 289 -0.47 1.68 18.51
CA VAL A 289 -0.04 0.36 18.03
C VAL A 289 0.93 -0.29 19.03
N ASP A 290 1.99 0.39 19.45
CA ASP A 290 2.99 -0.12 20.40
C ASP A 290 2.37 -0.50 21.75
N ILE A 291 1.48 0.34 22.29
CA ILE A 291 0.73 0.04 23.52
C ILE A 291 -0.19 -1.17 23.29
N SER A 292 -0.85 -1.25 22.14
CA SER A 292 -1.75 -2.36 21.82
C SER A 292 -0.98 -3.66 21.70
N GLU A 293 0.15 -3.71 20.98
CA GLU A 293 1.00 -4.89 20.90
C GLU A 293 1.51 -5.33 22.28
N LEU A 294 2.01 -4.38 23.09
CA LEU A 294 2.52 -4.66 24.44
C LEU A 294 1.44 -5.28 25.36
N TYR A 295 0.19 -4.80 25.27
CA TYR A 295 -0.90 -5.24 26.14
C TYR A 295 -1.86 -6.25 25.51
N SER A 296 -1.73 -6.60 24.23
CA SER A 296 -2.55 -7.63 23.57
C SER A 296 -2.05 -9.05 23.79
N TRP A 297 -0.89 -9.23 24.44
CA TRP A 297 -0.40 -10.56 24.76
C TRP A 297 -1.37 -11.30 25.70
N ASP A 298 -1.92 -12.41 25.22
CA ASP A 298 -2.82 -13.27 25.99
C ASP A 298 -2.01 -14.14 26.96
N HIS A 299 -1.81 -13.62 28.18
CA HIS A 299 -1.13 -14.34 29.24
C HIS A 299 -2.07 -15.42 29.84
N PRO A 300 -1.62 -16.67 30.06
CA PRO A 300 -2.50 -17.78 30.46
C PRO A 300 -3.27 -17.58 31.79
N ASP A 301 -2.80 -16.68 32.66
CA ASP A 301 -3.47 -16.30 33.92
C ASP A 301 -4.48 -15.13 33.77
N ARG A 302 -4.63 -14.56 32.56
CA ARG A 302 -5.44 -13.36 32.30
C ARG A 302 -6.92 -13.73 32.23
N LYS A 303 -7.69 -13.32 33.23
CA LYS A 303 -9.14 -13.50 33.23
C LYS A 303 -9.79 -12.52 32.24
N ALA A 304 -10.53 -13.05 31.27
CA ALA A 304 -11.35 -12.26 30.35
C ALA A 304 -12.30 -11.34 31.14
N LYS A 305 -12.24 -10.03 30.86
CA LYS A 305 -13.08 -9.01 31.52
C LYS A 305 -14.37 -8.77 30.74
N GLY A 306 -15.22 -9.79 30.67
CA GLY A 306 -16.53 -9.71 30.02
C GLY A 306 -16.46 -9.46 28.51
N GLU A 307 -17.55 -8.93 27.95
CA GLU A 307 -17.58 -8.44 26.57
C GLU A 307 -16.77 -7.14 26.48
N GLN A 308 -15.73 -7.13 25.64
CA GLN A 308 -14.94 -5.94 25.33
C GLN A 308 -15.33 -5.43 23.95
N ASN A 309 -15.19 -4.12 23.69
CA ASN A 309 -15.31 -3.62 22.32
C ASN A 309 -14.20 -4.24 21.47
N GLN A 310 -14.51 -4.59 20.22
CA GLN A 310 -13.53 -5.21 19.32
C GLN A 310 -12.60 -4.17 18.69
N GLU A 311 -13.08 -2.94 18.52
CA GLU A 311 -12.33 -1.83 17.93
C GLU A 311 -11.51 -1.08 18.98
N ALA A 312 -10.30 -0.69 18.61
CA ALA A 312 -9.48 0.24 19.37
C ALA A 312 -10.05 1.67 19.31
N GLU A 313 -10.32 2.25 20.48
CA GLU A 313 -10.75 3.65 20.65
C GLU A 313 -9.83 4.33 21.67
N SER A 314 -9.34 5.53 21.35
CA SER A 314 -8.43 6.27 22.23
C SER A 314 -8.61 7.78 22.14
N HIS A 315 -8.45 8.43 23.29
CA HIS A 315 -8.59 9.89 23.46
C HIS A 315 -7.38 10.42 24.22
N ALA A 316 -6.53 11.21 23.57
CA ALA A 316 -5.46 11.97 24.22
C ALA A 316 -5.85 13.43 24.38
N VAL A 317 -5.41 14.06 25.49
CA VAL A 317 -5.58 15.50 25.74
C VAL A 317 -4.21 16.10 25.98
N LEU A 318 -3.86 17.08 25.15
CA LEU A 318 -2.62 17.83 25.21
C LEU A 318 -2.74 19.00 26.21
N HIS A 319 -1.60 19.62 26.54
CA HIS A 319 -1.53 20.72 27.51
C HIS A 319 -2.20 22.01 27.01
N ASP A 320 -2.32 22.20 25.70
CA ASP A 320 -3.04 23.33 25.07
C ASP A 320 -4.56 23.10 24.98
N ASP A 321 -5.08 22.14 25.75
CA ASP A 321 -6.46 21.64 25.75
C ASP A 321 -6.92 20.93 24.46
N THR A 322 -6.08 20.86 23.42
CA THR A 322 -6.35 20.10 22.19
C THR A 322 -6.55 18.61 22.51
N MET A 323 -7.60 18.00 21.97
CA MET A 323 -7.88 16.57 22.08
C MET A 323 -7.62 15.87 20.75
N ILE A 324 -6.85 14.78 20.78
CA ILE A 324 -6.71 13.86 19.66
C ILE A 324 -7.62 12.67 19.93
N HIS A 325 -8.51 12.38 18.99
CA HIS A 325 -9.40 11.24 18.99
C HIS A 325 -8.95 10.25 17.92
N LEU A 326 -8.72 8.99 18.29
CA LEU A 326 -8.42 7.90 17.38
C LEU A 326 -9.46 6.80 17.54
N MET A 327 -10.00 6.33 16.43
CA MET A 327 -10.92 5.20 16.38
C MET A 327 -10.59 4.29 15.21
N GLU A 328 -10.43 2.99 15.47
CA GLU A 328 -10.31 1.96 14.45
C GLU A 328 -11.61 1.88 13.64
N MET A 329 -11.50 1.93 12.31
CA MET A 329 -12.65 1.83 11.39
C MET A 329 -12.75 0.42 10.81
N ASN A 330 -11.60 -0.15 10.46
CA ASN A 330 -11.44 -1.51 9.93
C ASN A 330 -9.99 -1.95 10.22
N LYS A 331 -9.67 -3.24 10.05
CA LYS A 331 -8.35 -3.85 10.33
C LYS A 331 -7.14 -3.09 9.77
N TYR A 332 -7.32 -2.35 8.67
CA TYR A 332 -6.27 -1.55 8.02
C TYR A 332 -6.42 -0.05 8.29
N LEU A 333 -7.60 0.42 8.68
CA LEU A 333 -7.97 1.84 8.67
C LEU A 333 -8.27 2.36 10.07
N CYS A 334 -7.64 3.49 10.42
CA CYS A 334 -7.99 4.27 11.61
C CYS A 334 -8.40 5.69 11.23
N LEU A 335 -9.44 6.20 11.89
CA LEU A 335 -9.83 7.59 11.83
C LEU A 335 -9.08 8.33 12.94
N VAL A 336 -8.37 9.40 12.60
CA VAL A 336 -7.73 10.30 13.57
C VAL A 336 -8.27 11.71 13.37
N SER A 337 -8.79 12.29 14.45
CA SER A 337 -9.42 13.61 14.47
C SER A 337 -8.81 14.50 15.54
N VAL A 338 -8.53 15.75 15.19
CA VAL A 338 -8.03 16.80 16.09
C VAL A 338 -9.20 17.70 16.50
N ILE A 339 -9.35 17.94 17.80
CA ILE A 339 -10.47 18.68 18.40
C ILE A 339 -9.91 19.77 19.31
N ARG A 340 -9.96 21.03 18.86
CA ARG A 340 -9.61 22.20 19.70
C ARG A 340 -10.81 22.85 20.41
N ASN A 341 -12.05 22.53 20.00
CA ASN A 341 -13.23 23.16 20.60
C ASN A 341 -13.58 22.54 21.96
N PRO A 342 -13.52 23.30 23.07
CA PRO A 342 -13.85 22.78 24.40
C PRO A 342 -15.30 22.33 24.52
N GLU A 343 -16.25 22.95 23.82
CA GLU A 343 -17.67 22.53 23.86
C GLU A 343 -17.94 21.20 23.14
N SER A 344 -17.03 20.75 22.28
CA SER A 344 -17.09 19.44 21.61
C SER A 344 -16.42 18.36 22.47
N LYS A 345 -15.36 18.72 23.20
CA LYS A 345 -14.59 17.85 24.11
C LYS A 345 -15.46 17.14 25.17
N ASP A 346 -16.48 17.83 25.67
CA ASP A 346 -17.42 17.31 26.67
C ASP A 346 -18.50 16.37 26.08
N LYS A 347 -18.66 16.33 24.75
CA LYS A 347 -19.74 15.61 24.05
C LYS A 347 -19.31 14.26 23.47
N LYS A 348 -18.37 13.58 24.14
CA LYS A 348 -17.77 12.30 23.69
C LYS A 348 -18.80 11.30 23.16
N GLY A 349 -19.82 10.94 23.93
CA GLY A 349 -20.83 9.97 23.50
C GLY A 349 -21.61 10.33 22.23
N LEU A 350 -21.64 11.61 21.81
CA LEU A 350 -22.18 12.02 20.50
C LEU A 350 -21.14 11.87 19.39
N ILE A 351 -19.86 12.17 19.68
CA ILE A 351 -18.74 11.92 18.79
C ILE A 351 -18.63 10.42 18.49
N ASP A 352 -18.59 9.59 19.53
CA ASP A 352 -18.44 8.13 19.42
C ASP A 352 -19.60 7.52 18.61
N MET A 353 -20.84 7.98 18.85
CA MET A 353 -22.02 7.59 18.07
C MET A 353 -21.89 7.98 16.58
N ASN A 354 -21.51 9.22 16.29
CA ASN A 354 -21.33 9.70 14.92
C ASN A 354 -20.20 8.96 14.20
N CYS A 355 -19.09 8.66 14.88
CA CYS A 355 -17.97 7.90 14.34
C CYS A 355 -18.36 6.46 13.99
N ARG A 356 -19.18 5.79 14.82
CA ARG A 356 -19.75 4.46 14.49
C ARG A 356 -20.68 4.51 13.28
N THR A 357 -21.54 5.53 13.18
CA THR A 357 -22.39 5.71 11.99
C THR A 357 -21.55 5.96 10.73
N PHE A 358 -20.43 6.68 10.84
CA PHE A 358 -19.47 6.86 9.74
C PHE A 358 -18.75 5.55 9.39
N GLN A 359 -18.37 4.74 10.38
CA GLN A 359 -17.75 3.43 10.17
C GLN A 359 -18.67 2.45 9.42
N GLU A 360 -19.95 2.38 9.80
CA GLU A 360 -20.98 1.61 9.07
C GLU A 360 -21.08 2.08 7.60
N ALA A 361 -21.19 3.39 7.38
CA ALA A 361 -21.25 3.97 6.04
C ALA A 361 -19.98 3.73 5.20
N LEU A 362 -18.81 3.72 5.83
CA LEU A 362 -17.51 3.45 5.20
C LEU A 362 -17.41 1.99 4.74
N ASN A 363 -17.87 1.04 5.56
CA ASN A 363 -17.95 -0.38 5.16
C ASN A 363 -18.95 -0.61 4.01
N ASP A 364 -20.08 0.11 4.02
CA ASP A 364 -21.06 0.12 2.92
C ASP A 364 -20.47 0.67 1.60
N VAL A 365 -19.63 1.72 1.66
CA VAL A 365 -18.95 2.27 0.47
C VAL A 365 -17.94 1.28 -0.10
N PHE A 366 -17.13 0.64 0.75
CA PHE A 366 -16.10 -0.28 0.27
C PHE A 366 -16.66 -1.61 -0.25
N SER A 367 -17.75 -2.14 0.33
CA SER A 367 -18.42 -3.32 -0.25
C SER A 367 -18.88 -3.08 -1.69
N ARG A 368 -19.51 -1.94 -1.97
CA ARG A 368 -20.01 -1.61 -3.32
C ARG A 368 -18.91 -1.24 -4.30
N SER A 369 -17.84 -0.58 -3.85
CA SER A 369 -16.77 -0.15 -4.75
C SER A 369 -15.92 -1.31 -5.29
N TRP A 370 -15.92 -2.47 -4.61
CA TRP A 370 -15.21 -3.69 -5.05
C TRP A 370 -16.13 -4.68 -5.80
N GLU A 371 -17.45 -4.51 -5.73
CA GLU A 371 -18.40 -5.25 -6.57
C GLU A 371 -18.37 -4.77 -8.03
N GLN A 372 -18.12 -3.47 -8.27
CA GLN A 372 -18.05 -2.90 -9.62
C GLN A 372 -16.85 -3.42 -10.44
N ASP A 373 -15.75 -3.81 -9.80
CA ASP A 373 -14.59 -4.41 -10.48
C ASP A 373 -14.79 -5.90 -10.84
N GLN A 374 -15.91 -6.51 -10.44
CA GLN A 374 -16.26 -7.90 -10.82
C GLN A 374 -17.31 -7.99 -11.95
N GLU A 375 -17.96 -6.89 -12.32
CA GLU A 375 -18.87 -6.85 -13.47
C GLU A 375 -18.09 -6.54 -14.76
N GLU A 376 -17.52 -7.59 -15.38
CA GLU A 376 -16.99 -7.51 -16.75
C GLU A 376 -18.03 -6.95 -17.74
N PRO A 377 -17.60 -6.22 -18.80
CA PRO A 377 -18.51 -5.53 -19.70
C PRO A 377 -19.45 -6.50 -20.40
N GLY A 378 -20.75 -6.29 -20.18
CA GLY A 378 -21.81 -7.12 -20.74
C GLY A 378 -21.68 -7.32 -22.25
N VAL A 379 -21.59 -8.59 -22.66
CA VAL A 379 -21.58 -9.01 -24.05
C VAL A 379 -22.78 -8.41 -24.78
N VAL A 380 -22.53 -7.48 -25.71
CA VAL A 380 -23.53 -7.02 -26.67
C VAL A 380 -23.83 -8.18 -27.61
N THR A 381 -24.85 -8.97 -27.29
CA THR A 381 -25.47 -9.89 -28.24
C THR A 381 -26.33 -9.07 -29.20
N GLU A 382 -25.85 -8.93 -30.44
CA GLU A 382 -26.69 -8.51 -31.57
C GLU A 382 -27.72 -9.62 -31.87
N GLU A 383 -29.00 -9.25 -31.94
CA GLU A 383 -30.10 -9.99 -32.60
C GLU A 383 -30.54 -9.24 -33.87
#